data_AF-A0A967PUC6-F1
#
_entry.id   AF-A0A967PUC6-F1
#
_cell.length_a   1.000
_cell.length_b   1.000
_cell.length_c   1.000
_cell.angle_alpha   90.00
_cell.angle_beta   90.00
_cell.angle_gamma   90.00
#
_symmetry.space_group_name_H-M   'P 1'
#
loop_
_entity.id
_entity.type
_entity.pdbx_description
1 polymer ?
#
loop_
_entity_poly.entity_id
_entity_poly.type
_entity_poly.pdbx_seq_one_letter_code
_entity_poly.pdbx_strand_id
1 'polypeptide(L)' 'MARKEIVTKVIDGDTFKTNKRKRPVRLNGVDAPEKGEKGSKKATGFLEKLIQDEEVSVQTVARDPY' A
#
# COMPACT_ATOMS: atom_id res chain seq x y z
N MET A 1 4.51 8.98 -14.56
CA MET A 1 3.10 9.33 -14.79
C MET A 1 2.23 8.57 -13.81
N ALA A 2 1.26 9.23 -13.20
CA ALA A 2 0.32 8.58 -12.29
C ALA A 2 -0.65 7.68 -13.07
N ARG A 3 -1.04 6.54 -12.48
CA ARG A 3 -1.95 5.57 -13.10
C ARG A 3 -3.06 5.23 -12.13
N LYS A 4 -4.29 5.12 -12.65
CA LYS A 4 -5.43 4.63 -11.89
C LYS A 4 -5.40 3.12 -11.77
N GLU A 5 -5.50 2.61 -10.56
CA GLU A 5 -5.40 1.18 -10.23
C GLU A 5 -6.37 0.86 -9.09
N ILE A 6 -6.98 -0.31 -9.11
CA ILE A 6 -7.88 -0.77 -8.02
C ILE A 6 -7.02 -1.49 -6.99
N VAL A 7 -7.15 -1.11 -5.73
CA VAL A 7 -6.50 -1.80 -4.62
C VAL A 7 -7.22 -3.12 -4.36
N THR A 8 -6.48 -4.22 -4.40
CA THR A 8 -7.06 -5.56 -4.20
C THR A 8 -6.76 -6.12 -2.81
N LYS A 9 -5.71 -5.63 -2.16
CA LYS A 9 -5.32 -6.07 -0.82
C LYS A 9 -4.37 -5.08 -0.17
N VAL A 10 -4.64 -4.69 1.06
CA VAL A 10 -3.65 -4.05 1.94
C VAL A 10 -2.83 -5.12 2.67
N ILE A 11 -1.51 -4.93 2.76
CA ILE A 11 -0.58 -5.85 3.43
C ILE A 11 -0.30 -5.37 4.85
N ASP A 12 0.04 -4.09 4.99
CA ASP A 12 0.39 -3.42 6.24
C ASP A 12 0.07 -1.91 6.12
N GLY A 13 0.60 -1.09 7.05
CA GLY A 13 0.27 0.34 7.12
C GLY A 13 0.86 1.21 6.00
N ASP A 14 1.71 0.68 5.13
CA ASP A 14 2.31 1.43 4.02
C ASP A 14 2.37 0.65 2.69
N THR A 15 2.04 -0.65 2.70
CA THR A 15 2.19 -1.54 1.55
C THR A 15 0.85 -2.18 1.15
N PHE A 16 0.55 -2.15 -0.15
CA PHE A 16 -0.68 -2.72 -0.72
C PHE A 16 -0.48 -3.29 -2.14
N LYS A 17 -1.43 -4.09 -2.61
CA LYS A 17 -1.47 -4.67 -3.96
C LYS A 17 -2.56 -4.02 -4.79
N THR A 18 -2.34 -3.97 -6.08
CA THR A 18 -3.32 -3.49 -7.06
C THR A 18 -3.66 -4.57 -8.08
N ASN A 19 -4.72 -4.37 -8.84
CA ASN A 19 -5.11 -5.26 -9.94
C ASN A 19 -4.20 -5.19 -11.17
N LYS A 20 -3.36 -4.16 -11.30
CA LYS A 20 -2.50 -3.95 -12.48
C LYS A 20 -1.04 -4.33 -12.27
N ARG A 21 -0.58 -4.50 -11.03
CA ARG A 21 0.84 -4.74 -10.72
C ARG A 21 1.08 -6.13 -10.17
N LYS A 22 2.18 -6.75 -10.60
CA LYS A 22 2.65 -8.02 -10.07
C LYS A 22 3.27 -7.87 -8.68
N ARG A 23 4.00 -6.77 -8.46
CA ARG A 23 4.64 -6.44 -7.17
C ARG A 23 3.75 -5.48 -6.35
N PRO A 24 3.80 -5.56 -5.02
CA PRO A 24 3.15 -4.57 -4.16
C PRO A 24 3.65 -3.15 -4.42
N VAL A 25 2.84 -2.17 -4.04
CA VAL A 25 3.18 -0.76 -3.96
C VAL A 25 3.43 -0.43 -2.50
N ARG A 26 4.57 0.21 -2.21
CA ARG A 26 4.90 0.78 -0.89
C ARG A 26 4.86 2.30 -0.97
N LEU A 27 4.26 2.95 0.03
CA LEU A 27 4.20 4.40 0.11
C LEU A 27 5.60 4.99 0.30
N ASN A 28 5.92 6.02 -0.49
CA ASN A 28 7.19 6.72 -0.36
C ASN A 28 7.14 7.70 0.82
N GLY A 29 8.16 7.68 1.69
CA GLY A 29 8.26 8.59 2.84
C GLY A 29 7.37 8.21 4.02
N VAL A 30 6.76 7.03 4.01
CA VAL A 30 6.00 6.47 5.13
C VAL A 30 6.69 5.16 5.53
N ASP A 31 6.94 4.99 6.82
CA ASP A 31 7.48 3.77 7.41
C ASP A 31 6.52 3.32 8.51
N ALA A 32 5.65 2.36 8.17
CA ALA A 32 4.65 1.84 9.09
C ALA A 32 5.23 0.71 9.97
N PRO A 33 4.75 0.54 11.21
CA PRO A 33 5.22 -0.54 12.07
C PRO A 33 5.02 -1.91 11.43
N GLU A 34 6.06 -2.74 11.50
CA GLU A 34 6.04 -4.07 10.92
C GLU A 34 5.07 -5.00 11.66
N LYS A 35 4.69 -6.10 11.02
CA LYS A 35 3.74 -7.06 11.61
C LYS A 35 4.25 -7.57 12.97
N GLY A 36 3.47 -7.28 14.02
CA GLY A 36 3.80 -7.67 15.40
C GLY A 36 4.31 -6.51 16.25
N GLU A 37 4.72 -5.41 15.63
CA GLU A 37 5.08 -4.19 16.34
C GLU A 37 3.85 -3.44 16.86
N LYS A 38 4.09 -2.60 17.87
CA LYS A 38 3.04 -1.79 18.49
C LYS A 38 2.47 -0.83 17.45
N GLY A 39 1.16 -0.94 17.21
CA GLY A 39 0.44 -0.07 16.28
C GLY A 39 0.28 -0.61 14.87
N SER A 40 0.97 -1.71 14.50
CA SER A 40 0.88 -2.35 13.19
C SER A 40 -0.57 -2.62 12.76
N LYS A 41 -1.34 -3.32 13.61
CA LYS A 41 -2.77 -3.62 13.36
C LYS A 41 -3.62 -2.36 13.14
N LYS A 42 -3.33 -1.28 13.86
CA LYS A 42 -4.06 -0.01 13.74
C LYS A 42 -3.71 0.68 12.42
N ALA A 43 -2.44 0.66 12.03
CA ALA A 43 -1.97 1.23 10.77
C ALA A 43 -2.56 0.48 9.56
N THR A 44 -2.48 -0.87 9.56
CA THR A 44 -3.09 -1.72 8.54
C THR A 44 -4.60 -1.45 8.43
N GLY A 45 -5.32 -1.50 9.55
CA GLY A 45 -6.77 -1.29 9.55
C GLY A 45 -7.20 0.13 9.17
N PHE A 46 -6.34 1.13 9.38
CA PHE A 46 -6.58 2.49 8.89
C PHE A 46 -6.45 2.55 7.37
N LEU A 47 -5.38 1.98 6.82
CA LEU A 47 -5.16 1.96 5.37
C LEU A 47 -6.21 1.12 4.65
N GLU A 48 -6.58 -0.06 5.19
CA GLU A 48 -7.67 -0.89 4.66
C GLU A 48 -8.97 -0.09 4.52
N LYS A 49 -9.40 0.60 5.58
CA LYS A 49 -10.62 1.41 5.53
C LYS A 49 -10.57 2.57 4.53
N LEU A 50 -9.37 3.05 4.21
CA LEU A 50 -9.18 4.20 3.35
C LEU A 50 -9.16 3.82 1.87
N ILE A 51 -8.57 2.67 1.52
CA ILE A 51 -8.27 2.34 0.13
C ILE A 51 -8.66 0.92 -0.32
N GLN A 52 -9.07 0.01 0.55
CA GLN A 52 -9.42 -1.36 0.14
C GLN A 52 -10.60 -1.32 -0.86
N ASP A 53 -10.45 -2.03 -1.98
CA ASP A 53 -11.41 -2.11 -3.08
C ASP A 53 -11.71 -0.77 -3.80
N GLU A 54 -10.95 0.29 -3.49
CA GLU A 54 -11.08 1.62 -4.10
C GLU A 54 -10.15 1.80 -5.31
N GLU A 55 -10.52 2.72 -6.22
CA GLU A 55 -9.65 3.18 -7.31
C GLU A 55 -8.72 4.29 -6.82
N VAL A 56 -7.40 4.04 -6.86
CA VAL A 56 -6.37 4.99 -6.43
C VAL A 56 -5.47 5.42 -7.59
N SER A 57 -4.90 6.62 -7.48
CA SER A 57 -3.90 7.14 -8.42
C SER A 57 -2.49 6.88 -7.88
N VAL A 58 -1.72 6.02 -8.55
CA VAL A 58 -0.35 5.65 -8.15
C VAL A 58 0.68 6.36 -9.01
N GLN A 59 1.48 7.22 -8.38
CA GLN A 59 2.68 7.81 -8.98
C GLN A 59 3.92 7.04 -8.53
N THR A 60 4.56 6.34 -9.47
CA THR A 60 5.80 5.60 -9.18
C THR A 60 6.98 6.58 -9.03
N VAL A 61 7.59 6.59 -7.85
CA VAL A 61 8.80 7.39 -7.54
C VAL A 61 10.07 6.57 -7.79
N ALA A 62 10.10 5.32 -7.34
CA ALA A 62 11.20 4.38 -7.52
C ALA A 62 10.67 2.95 -7.70
N ARG A 63 11.56 2.02 -8.05
CA ARG A 63 11.28 0.57 -8.06
C ARG A 63 12.35 -0.11 -7.23
N ASP A 64 11.91 -0.87 -6.23
CA ASP A 64 12.80 -1.72 -5.44
C ASP A 64 13.23 -2.94 -6.30
N PRO A 65 14.54 -3.28 -6.36
CA PRO A 65 14.99 -4.46 -7.09
C PRO A 65 14.45 -5.78 -6.51
N TYR A 66 14.22 -5.85 -5.19
CA TYR A 66 13.68 -7.02 -4.50
C TYR A 66 12.18 -7.23 -4.80
#